data_AF-A0A401X7A2-F1
#
_entry.id   AF-A0A401X7A2-F1
#
_cell.length_a   1.000
_cell.length_b   1.000
_cell.length_c   1.000
_cell.angle_alpha   90.00
_cell.angle_beta   90.00
_cell.angle_gamma   90.00
#
_symmetry.space_group_name_H-M   'P 1'
#
loop_
_entity.id
_entity.type
_entity.pdbx_description
1 polymer ?
#
loop_
_entity_poly.entity_id
_entity_poly.type
_entity_poly.pdbx_seq_one_letter_code
_entity_poly.pdbx_strand_id
1 'polypeptide(L)'
;MMSIYVGKEGGPHIAVSLTIHPDLPDLTLQTGGARSFLLATGHQTAMYHRLNSYCDDVSNVRTTNWSNHLQNRAFLIEDLKRESSMSKNIKQILKPTKQHRDEIRPDIFIVYFRSPLCVGFSQIHLLETVKSIWKAGGYVYIQTLGVLLSEGDNLDVVINDLLREKKKSEMRRYRKKVGNPE
;
A
#
# COMPACT_ATOMS: atom_id res chain seq x y z
N MET A 1 0.73 14.75 14.90
CA MET A 1 -0.71 15.07 14.82
C MET A 1 -1.26 14.34 13.61
N MET A 2 -2.12 13.34 13.81
CA MET A 2 -2.60 12.47 12.73
C MET A 2 -3.93 13.04 12.24
N SER A 3 -3.95 13.67 11.06
CA SER A 3 -5.17 14.24 10.50
C SER A 3 -6.14 13.11 10.12
N ILE A 4 -7.23 13.01 10.89
CA ILE A 4 -8.33 12.08 10.63
C ILE A 4 -9.15 12.68 9.47
N TYR A 5 -9.10 12.04 8.31
CA TYR A 5 -10.00 12.37 7.20
C TYR A 5 -11.36 11.77 7.51
N VAL A 6 -12.37 12.62 7.66
CA VAL A 6 -13.76 12.20 7.79
C VAL A 6 -14.32 12.08 6.38
N GLY A 7 -14.78 10.88 6.00
CA GLY A 7 -15.35 10.58 4.69
C GLY A 7 -16.61 11.42 4.41
N LYS A 8 -16.41 12.58 3.80
CA LYS A 8 -17.40 13.17 2.89
C LYS A 8 -17.16 12.62 1.49
N GLU A 9 -18.15 12.69 0.61
CA GLU A 9 -17.91 12.52 -0.83
C GLU A 9 -16.71 13.41 -1.23
N GLY A 10 -15.63 12.79 -1.74
CA GLY A 10 -14.32 13.44 -1.93
C GLY A 10 -13.20 13.06 -0.93
N GLY A 11 -13.35 11.99 -0.15
CA GLY A 11 -12.27 11.41 0.66
C GLY A 11 -11.14 10.77 -0.18
N PRO A 12 -9.96 10.48 0.43
CA PRO A 12 -8.87 9.83 -0.28
C PRO A 12 -9.28 8.46 -0.83
N HIS A 13 -8.95 8.17 -2.09
CA HIS A 13 -9.16 6.86 -2.67
C HIS A 13 -8.14 5.88 -2.08
N ILE A 14 -8.60 4.85 -1.37
CA ILE A 14 -7.72 3.89 -0.72
C ILE A 14 -7.71 2.57 -1.50
N ALA A 15 -6.51 2.13 -1.89
CA ALA A 15 -6.24 0.79 -2.42
C ALA A 15 -5.47 -0.04 -1.38
N VAL A 16 -5.77 -1.33 -1.27
CA VAL A 16 -5.14 -2.23 -0.29
C VAL A 16 -4.29 -3.25 -1.04
N SER A 17 -2.97 -3.24 -0.84
CA SER A 17 -2.10 -4.29 -1.40
C SER A 17 -1.86 -5.38 -0.35
N LEU A 18 -2.23 -6.61 -0.70
CA LEU A 18 -2.07 -7.81 0.12
C LEU A 18 -1.13 -8.77 -0.58
N THR A 19 -0.30 -9.48 0.19
CA THR A 19 0.62 -10.47 -0.39
C THR A 19 0.71 -11.69 0.51
N ILE A 20 0.39 -12.87 -0.04
CA ILE A 20 0.40 -14.13 0.70
C ILE A 20 1.77 -14.77 0.53
N HIS A 21 2.50 -14.91 1.64
CA HIS A 21 3.75 -15.65 1.70
C HIS A 21 4.10 -16.04 3.14
N PRO A 22 4.74 -17.20 3.40
CA PRO A 22 5.11 -17.65 4.74
C PRO A 22 6.01 -16.69 5.53
N ASP A 23 6.79 -15.85 4.85
CA ASP A 23 7.67 -14.86 5.48
C ASP A 23 6.99 -13.51 5.78
N LEU A 24 5.77 -13.31 5.33
CA LEU A 24 5.01 -12.08 5.56
C LEU A 24 4.06 -12.23 6.76
N PRO A 25 3.51 -11.14 7.31
CA PRO A 25 2.33 -11.22 8.16
C PRO A 25 1.25 -12.04 7.46
N ASP A 26 0.52 -12.90 8.18
CA ASP A 26 -0.55 -13.68 7.57
C ASP A 26 -1.66 -12.79 6.97
N LEU A 27 -2.44 -13.36 6.06
CA LEU A 27 -3.50 -12.63 5.38
C LEU A 27 -4.51 -12.02 6.36
N THR A 28 -4.82 -12.72 7.45
CA THR A 28 -5.75 -12.24 8.49
C THR A 28 -5.24 -10.95 9.15
N LEU A 29 -3.97 -10.87 9.49
CA LEU A 29 -3.34 -9.68 10.06
C LEU A 29 -3.27 -8.54 9.04
N GLN A 30 -2.98 -8.84 7.77
CA GLN A 30 -2.95 -7.83 6.72
C GLN A 30 -4.35 -7.24 6.49
N THR A 31 -5.37 -8.09 6.34
CA THR A 31 -6.77 -7.69 6.15
C THR A 31 -7.33 -6.97 7.39
N GLY A 32 -7.06 -7.48 8.59
CA GLY A 32 -7.47 -6.83 9.84
C GLY A 32 -6.86 -5.43 9.99
N GLY A 33 -5.58 -5.29 9.64
CA GLY A 33 -4.90 -4.00 9.59
C GLY A 33 -5.54 -3.03 8.59
N ALA A 34 -5.87 -3.51 7.38
CA ALA A 34 -6.51 -2.71 6.34
C ALA A 34 -7.90 -2.23 6.78
N ARG A 35 -8.71 -3.11 7.37
CA ARG A 35 -10.03 -2.77 7.93
C ARG A 35 -9.93 -1.72 9.02
N SER A 36 -8.98 -1.88 9.94
CA SER A 36 -8.74 -0.90 11.01
C SER A 36 -8.33 0.46 10.45
N PHE A 37 -7.50 0.49 9.41
CA PHE A 37 -7.10 1.74 8.75
C PHE A 37 -8.30 2.44 8.09
N LEU A 38 -9.12 1.70 7.35
CA LEU A 38 -10.30 2.25 6.68
C LEU A 38 -11.35 2.79 7.65
N LEU A 39 -11.56 2.09 8.77
CA LEU A 39 -12.41 2.59 9.85
C LEU A 39 -11.89 3.91 10.41
N ALA A 40 -10.58 4.00 10.65
CA ALA A 40 -9.94 5.20 11.19
C ALA A 40 -9.97 6.39 10.22
N THR A 41 -10.01 6.15 8.91
CA THR A 41 -10.11 7.19 7.88
C THR A 41 -11.57 7.48 7.46
N GLY A 42 -12.56 7.05 8.25
CA GLY A 42 -13.97 7.35 7.98
C GLY A 42 -14.55 6.64 6.74
N HIS A 43 -13.86 5.64 6.19
CA HIS A 43 -14.33 4.83 5.05
C HIS A 43 -15.20 3.66 5.53
N GLN A 44 -16.20 3.95 6.37
CA GLN A 44 -17.07 2.93 6.96
C GLN A 44 -17.93 2.19 5.91
N THR A 45 -18.30 2.86 4.80
CA THR A 45 -19.05 2.24 3.70
C THR A 45 -18.20 1.25 2.89
N ALA A 46 -16.87 1.46 2.81
CA ALA A 46 -15.93 0.50 2.21
C ALA A 46 -15.74 -0.77 3.08
N MET A 47 -16.34 -0.83 4.27
CA MET A 47 -16.39 -2.03 5.08
C MET A 47 -17.49 -3.00 4.61
N TYR A 48 -18.54 -2.46 3.95
CA TYR A 48 -19.66 -3.22 3.37
C TYR A 48 -19.50 -3.49 1.87
N HIS A 49 -18.78 -2.62 1.16
CA HIS A 49 -18.37 -2.84 -0.22
C HIS A 49 -16.99 -3.50 -0.30
N ARG A 50 -16.71 -4.27 -1.37
CA ARG A 50 -15.41 -4.91 -1.57
C ARG A 50 -14.30 -3.87 -1.37
N LEU A 51 -13.36 -4.15 -0.46
CA LEU A 51 -12.09 -3.44 -0.43
C LEU A 51 -11.55 -3.42 -1.86
N ASN A 52 -11.04 -2.28 -2.34
CA ASN A 52 -10.21 -2.27 -3.55
C ASN A 52 -8.87 -2.94 -3.21
N SER A 53 -8.94 -4.25 -2.97
CA SER A 53 -7.86 -5.09 -2.50
C SER A 53 -7.25 -5.85 -3.65
N TYR A 54 -5.93 -5.75 -3.76
CA TYR A 54 -5.12 -6.40 -4.77
C TYR A 54 -4.26 -7.41 -4.03
N CYS A 55 -4.60 -8.68 -4.18
CA CYS A 55 -4.00 -9.76 -3.40
C CYS A 55 -3.16 -10.65 -4.30
N ASP A 56 -1.85 -10.66 -4.10
CA ASP A 56 -0.95 -11.56 -4.81
C ASP A 56 -0.63 -12.79 -3.95
N ASP A 57 -0.79 -13.99 -4.50
CA ASP A 57 -0.33 -15.22 -3.87
C ASP A 57 1.03 -15.62 -4.44
N VAL A 58 2.06 -15.45 -3.62
CA VAL A 58 3.44 -15.81 -3.94
C VAL A 58 3.96 -16.88 -2.98
N SER A 59 3.08 -17.60 -2.28
CA SER A 59 3.42 -18.56 -1.22
C SER A 59 4.41 -19.64 -1.63
N ASN A 60 4.37 -20.04 -2.90
CA ASN A 60 5.25 -21.05 -3.50
C ASN A 60 6.33 -20.47 -4.41
N VAL A 61 6.52 -19.15 -4.40
CA VAL A 61 7.45 -18.44 -5.29
C VAL A 61 8.66 -17.96 -4.50
N ARG A 62 9.87 -18.27 -4.99
CA ARG A 62 11.10 -17.71 -4.42
C ARG A 62 11.06 -16.19 -4.45
N THR A 63 11.47 -15.57 -3.35
CA THR A 63 11.43 -14.11 -3.15
C THR A 63 12.19 -13.31 -4.20
N THR A 64 13.20 -13.90 -4.83
CA THR A 64 13.96 -13.29 -5.94
C THR A 64 13.15 -13.15 -7.23
N ASN A 65 12.08 -13.92 -7.38
CA ASN A 65 11.26 -13.97 -8.60
C ASN A 65 9.93 -13.23 -8.44
N TRP A 66 9.66 -12.64 -7.27
CA TRP A 66 8.36 -12.05 -6.96
C TRP A 66 7.92 -10.99 -7.96
N SER A 67 8.84 -10.21 -8.54
CA SER A 67 8.49 -9.17 -9.53
C SER A 67 7.62 -9.70 -10.68
N ASN A 68 7.78 -10.96 -11.08
CA ASN A 68 7.01 -11.60 -12.15
C ASN A 68 5.68 -12.22 -11.69
N HIS A 69 5.43 -12.26 -10.38
CA HIS A 69 4.30 -12.93 -9.74
C HIS A 69 3.41 -12.00 -8.92
N LEU A 70 3.60 -10.68 -9.08
CA LEU A 70 2.79 -9.66 -8.42
C LEU A 70 1.86 -8.98 -9.43
N GLN A 71 1.04 -9.77 -10.12
CA GLN A 71 0.17 -9.27 -11.19
C GLN A 71 -0.88 -8.31 -10.65
N ASN A 72 -1.48 -8.58 -9.49
CA ASN A 72 -2.49 -7.71 -8.90
C ASN A 72 -1.89 -6.39 -8.44
N ARG A 73 -0.64 -6.38 -7.96
CA ARG A 73 0.09 -5.13 -7.73
C ARG A 73 0.36 -4.35 -9.02
N ALA A 74 0.70 -5.03 -10.11
CA ALA A 74 0.86 -4.37 -11.40
C ALA A 74 -0.47 -3.74 -11.86
N PHE A 75 -1.59 -4.47 -11.73
CA PHE A 75 -2.93 -3.94 -12.01
C PHE A 75 -3.27 -2.74 -11.12
N LEU A 76 -2.95 -2.77 -9.82
CA LEU A 76 -3.10 -1.63 -8.91
C LEU A 76 -2.37 -0.39 -9.43
N ILE A 77 -1.13 -0.55 -9.90
CA ILE A 77 -0.32 0.58 -10.41
C ILE A 77 -0.93 1.15 -11.70
N GLU A 78 -1.44 0.31 -12.59
CA GLU A 78 -2.13 0.76 -13.80
C GLU A 78 -3.45 1.47 -13.49
N ASP A 79 -4.23 0.95 -12.54
CA ASP A 79 -5.45 1.60 -12.07
C ASP A 79 -5.15 2.99 -11.49
N LEU A 80 -4.12 3.11 -10.65
CA LEU A 80 -3.66 4.42 -10.14
C LEU A 80 -3.31 5.40 -11.27
N LYS A 81 -2.58 4.94 -12.30
CA LYS A 81 -2.23 5.79 -13.46
C LYS A 81 -3.46 6.26 -14.22
N ARG A 82 -4.44 5.38 -14.42
CA ARG A 82 -5.70 5.69 -15.11
C ARG A 82 -6.46 6.77 -14.34
N GLU A 83 -6.68 6.55 -13.05
CA GLU A 83 -7.42 7.49 -12.19
C GLU A 83 -6.71 8.86 -12.11
N SER A 84 -5.38 8.85 -11.91
CA SER A 84 -4.56 10.07 -11.89
C SER A 84 -4.64 10.86 -13.21
N SER A 85 -4.74 10.18 -14.34
CA SER A 85 -4.90 10.81 -15.66
C SER A 85 -6.29 11.39 -15.86
N MET A 86 -7.34 10.68 -15.43
CA MET A 86 -8.72 11.17 -15.49
C MET A 86 -8.91 12.44 -14.65
N SER A 87 -8.35 12.47 -13.43
CA SER A 87 -8.42 13.64 -12.54
C SER A 87 -7.73 14.87 -13.15
N LYS A 88 -6.61 14.69 -13.86
CA LYS A 88 -5.94 15.78 -14.61
C LYS A 88 -6.79 16.31 -15.76
N ASN A 89 -7.45 15.44 -16.51
CA ASN A 89 -8.29 15.83 -17.64
C ASN A 89 -9.52 16.64 -17.20
N ILE A 90 -10.17 16.24 -16.10
CA ILE A 90 -11.32 16.98 -15.53
C ILE A 90 -10.93 18.41 -15.15
N LYS A 91 -9.74 18.59 -14.53
CA LYS A 91 -9.21 19.92 -14.17
C LYS A 91 -8.92 20.82 -15.39
N GLN A 92 -8.61 20.24 -16.55
CA GLN A 92 -8.41 21.02 -17.78
C GLN A 92 -9.73 21.47 -18.40
N ILE A 93 -10.78 20.67 -18.28
CA ILE A 93 -12.12 20.96 -18.82
C ILE A 93 -12.82 22.03 -17.95
N LEU A 94 -12.70 21.94 -16.63
CA LEU A 94 -13.25 22.91 -15.69
C LEU A 94 -12.32 24.12 -15.57
N LYS A 95 -12.52 25.16 -16.38
CA LYS A 95 -11.87 26.47 -16.16
C LYS A 95 -12.25 26.97 -14.75
N PRO A 96 -11.30 27.43 -13.92
CA PRO A 96 -11.59 27.91 -12.57
C PRO A 96 -12.42 29.18 -12.67
N THR A 97 -13.74 29.05 -12.55
CA THR A 97 -14.64 30.18 -12.34
C THR A 97 -14.42 30.66 -10.92
N LYS A 98 -14.24 31.98 -10.74
CA LYS A 98 -13.79 32.64 -9.50
C LYS A 98 -14.63 32.38 -8.23
N GLN A 99 -15.71 31.58 -8.31
CA GLN A 99 -16.67 31.35 -7.23
C GLN A 99 -16.59 29.98 -6.54
N HIS A 100 -15.84 29.00 -7.06
CA HIS A 100 -15.59 27.73 -6.34
C HIS A 100 -14.17 27.71 -5.77
N ARG A 101 -13.97 28.43 -4.66
CA ARG A 101 -12.73 28.34 -3.85
C ARG A 101 -12.75 27.20 -2.84
N ASP A 102 -13.85 26.45 -2.76
CA ASP A 102 -13.93 25.26 -1.91
C ASP A 102 -13.58 24.02 -2.74
N GLU A 103 -12.28 23.75 -2.76
CA GLU A 103 -11.70 22.42 -2.55
C GLU A 103 -12.12 21.27 -3.49
N ILE A 104 -11.81 21.36 -4.78
CA ILE A 104 -11.47 20.13 -5.51
C ILE A 104 -10.09 19.71 -5.02
N ARG A 105 -10.04 19.04 -3.85
CA ARG A 105 -8.83 18.37 -3.39
C ARG A 105 -8.45 17.37 -4.49
N PRO A 106 -7.16 17.30 -4.90
CA PRO A 106 -6.75 16.23 -5.79
C PRO A 106 -7.18 14.91 -5.14
N ASP A 107 -7.80 14.02 -5.90
CA ASP A 107 -8.12 12.67 -5.47
C ASP A 107 -6.83 12.05 -4.89
N ILE A 108 -6.71 12.04 -3.55
CA ILE A 108 -5.50 11.54 -2.90
C ILE A 108 -5.62 10.02 -2.94
N PHE A 109 -4.81 9.37 -3.78
CA PHE A 109 -4.75 7.92 -3.82
C PHE A 109 -3.76 7.39 -2.80
N ILE A 110 -4.22 6.62 -1.82
CA ILE A 110 -3.38 5.99 -0.80
C ILE A 110 -3.33 4.50 -1.04
N VAL A 111 -2.13 3.95 -1.20
CA VAL A 111 -1.89 2.51 -1.22
C VAL A 111 -1.48 2.06 0.17
N TYR A 112 -2.35 1.27 0.80
CA TYR A 112 -2.10 0.65 2.09
C TYR A 112 -1.23 -0.60 1.94
N PHE A 113 -0.22 -0.71 2.80
CA PHE A 113 0.54 -1.92 3.09
C PHE A 113 0.56 -2.17 4.60
N ARG A 114 0.52 -3.45 4.99
CA ARG A 114 0.61 -3.83 6.40
C ARG A 114 1.98 -3.49 6.99
N SER A 115 3.07 -3.88 6.32
CA SER A 115 4.44 -3.67 6.79
C SER A 115 5.42 -3.43 5.63
N PRO A 116 6.66 -2.97 5.89
CA PRO A 116 7.68 -2.79 4.86
C PRO A 116 7.94 -4.06 4.04
N LEU A 117 7.92 -5.25 4.66
CA LEU A 117 8.06 -6.52 3.94
C LEU A 117 6.94 -6.78 2.92
N CYS A 118 5.72 -6.29 3.18
CA CYS A 118 4.62 -6.37 2.23
C CYS A 118 4.83 -5.42 1.03
N VAL A 119 5.51 -4.29 1.23
CA VAL A 119 5.88 -3.37 0.14
C VAL A 119 6.87 -4.05 -0.78
N GLY A 120 7.93 -4.66 -0.24
CA GLY A 120 8.87 -5.46 -1.01
C GLY A 120 9.79 -6.28 -0.11
N PHE A 121 10.09 -7.52 -0.52
CA PHE A 121 10.91 -8.44 0.28
C PHE A 121 12.42 -8.08 0.31
N SER A 122 12.86 -7.16 -0.54
CA SER A 122 14.21 -6.64 -0.61
C SER A 122 14.20 -5.13 -0.72
N GLN A 123 15.33 -4.49 -0.43
CA GLN A 123 15.46 -3.04 -0.57
C GLN A 123 15.17 -2.59 -2.01
N ILE A 124 15.69 -3.31 -3.00
CA ILE A 124 15.45 -3.01 -4.43
C ILE A 124 13.96 -3.06 -4.73
N HIS A 125 13.28 -4.15 -4.34
CA HIS A 125 11.87 -4.34 -4.63
C HIS A 125 10.98 -3.32 -3.90
N LEU A 126 11.32 -2.96 -2.66
CA LEU A 126 10.63 -1.92 -1.92
C LEU A 126 10.75 -0.56 -2.63
N LEU A 127 11.97 -0.19 -3.05
CA LEU A 127 12.23 1.05 -3.77
C LEU A 127 11.49 1.10 -5.11
N GLU A 128 11.52 0.03 -5.88
CA GLU A 128 10.81 -0.09 -7.16
C GLU A 128 9.30 0.07 -6.97
N THR A 129 8.73 -0.59 -5.96
CA THR A 129 7.30 -0.53 -5.65
C THR A 129 6.89 0.89 -5.25
N VAL A 130 7.60 1.50 -4.30
CA VAL A 130 7.32 2.87 -3.82
C VAL A 130 7.43 3.88 -4.97
N LYS A 131 8.51 3.83 -5.75
CA LYS A 131 8.70 4.73 -6.90
C LYS A 131 7.65 4.54 -7.98
N SER A 132 7.19 3.30 -8.22
CA SER A 132 6.14 3.03 -9.20
C SER A 132 4.79 3.61 -8.76
N ILE A 133 4.47 3.52 -7.47
CA ILE A 133 3.26 4.13 -6.90
C ILE A 133 3.34 5.66 -6.97
N TRP A 134 4.48 6.26 -6.60
CA TRP A 134 4.68 7.71 -6.73
C TRP A 134 4.56 8.19 -8.17
N LYS A 135 5.18 7.49 -9.12
CA LYS A 135 5.06 7.81 -10.55
C LYS A 135 3.62 7.70 -11.07
N ALA A 136 2.81 6.83 -10.46
CA ALA A 136 1.37 6.73 -10.74
C ALA A 136 0.54 7.84 -10.06
N GLY A 137 1.14 8.67 -9.22
CA GLY A 137 0.48 9.75 -8.47
C GLY A 137 -0.12 9.31 -7.14
N GLY A 138 0.25 8.12 -6.63
CA GLY A 138 -0.22 7.59 -5.36
C GLY A 138 0.74 7.86 -4.19
N TYR A 139 0.20 7.76 -2.98
CA TYR A 139 0.92 7.79 -1.70
C TYR A 139 1.03 6.37 -1.15
N VAL A 140 2.06 6.10 -0.34
CA VAL A 140 2.28 4.77 0.26
C VAL A 140 2.09 4.86 1.76
N TYR A 141 1.09 4.16 2.30
CA TYR A 141 0.90 4.06 3.75
C TYR A 141 1.40 2.71 4.26
N ILE A 142 2.27 2.73 5.28
CA ILE A 142 2.82 1.52 5.92
C ILE A 142 2.36 1.49 7.38
N GLN A 143 1.47 0.55 7.70
CA GLN A 143 0.77 0.57 8.98
C GLN A 143 1.67 0.29 10.19
N THR A 144 2.56 -0.72 10.13
CA THR A 144 3.44 -1.05 11.27
C THR A 144 4.38 0.09 11.66
N LEU A 145 4.65 1.01 10.74
CA LEU A 145 5.45 2.21 10.98
C LEU A 145 4.61 3.45 11.24
N GLY A 146 3.31 3.44 10.90
CA GLY A 146 2.43 4.60 11.00
C GLY A 146 2.82 5.75 10.07
N VAL A 147 3.48 5.46 8.94
CA VAL A 147 4.00 6.47 8.01
C VAL A 147 3.19 6.53 6.72
N LEU A 148 2.96 7.75 6.23
CA LEU A 148 2.44 8.04 4.90
C LEU A 148 3.56 8.67 4.09
N LEU A 149 3.98 8.02 3.01
CA LEU A 149 5.09 8.41 2.17
C LEU A 149 4.58 9.03 0.87
N SER A 150 5.17 10.16 0.53
CA SER A 150 4.94 10.96 -0.66
C SER A 150 6.21 11.08 -1.49
N GLU A 151 6.08 11.51 -2.74
CA GLU A 151 7.21 11.61 -3.66
C GLU A 151 8.33 12.49 -3.08
N GLY A 152 9.54 11.94 -3.00
CA GLY A 152 10.73 12.63 -2.47
C GLY A 152 11.02 12.37 -0.99
N ASP A 153 10.14 11.68 -0.26
CA ASP A 153 10.39 11.33 1.15
C ASP A 153 11.60 10.40 1.32
N ASN A 154 12.31 10.57 2.44
CA ASN A 154 13.42 9.71 2.81
C ASN A 154 12.91 8.31 3.24
N LEU A 155 13.43 7.26 2.59
CA LEU A 155 13.03 5.87 2.80
C LEU A 155 13.92 5.08 3.77
N ASP A 156 14.96 5.69 4.37
CA ASP A 156 15.94 5.03 5.23
C ASP A 156 15.28 4.32 6.42
N VAL A 157 14.32 4.97 7.08
CA VAL A 157 13.57 4.39 8.20
C VAL A 157 12.82 3.14 7.77
N VAL A 158 12.20 3.19 6.59
CA VAL A 158 11.43 2.08 6.01
C VAL A 158 12.34 0.93 5.61
N ILE A 159 13.49 1.23 5.01
CA ILE A 159 14.50 0.26 4.61
C ILE A 159 15.10 -0.43 5.84
N ASN A 160 15.42 0.32 6.89
CA ASN A 160 15.97 -0.23 8.12
C ASN A 160 14.98 -1.19 8.80
N ASP A 161 13.70 -0.83 8.87
CA ASP A 161 12.70 -1.71 9.47
C ASP A 161 12.39 -2.92 8.58
N LEU A 162 12.39 -2.76 7.25
CA LEU A 162 12.35 -3.88 6.30
C LEU A 162 13.45 -4.92 6.59
N LEU A 163 14.71 -4.48 6.73
CA LEU A 163 15.82 -5.39 7.01
C LEU A 163 15.66 -6.09 8.37
N ARG A 164 15.15 -5.37 9.37
CA ARG A 164 14.86 -5.93 10.70
C ARG A 164 13.76 -6.98 10.64
N GLU A 165 12.65 -6.69 9.96
CA GLU A 165 11.54 -7.63 9.78
C GLU A 165 11.98 -8.86 8.98
N LYS A 166 12.77 -8.68 7.91
CA LYS A 166 13.32 -9.77 7.11
C LYS A 166 14.14 -10.74 7.97
N LYS A 167 15.09 -10.22 8.75
CA LYS A 167 15.92 -11.02 9.66
C LYS A 167 15.06 -11.78 10.67
N LYS A 168 14.03 -11.14 11.23
CA LYS A 168 13.07 -11.82 12.13
C LYS A 168 12.37 -12.98 11.42
N SER A 169 11.97 -12.81 10.16
CA SER A 169 11.33 -13.88 9.40
C SER A 169 12.26 -15.06 9.11
N GLU A 170 13.49 -14.79 8.67
CA GLU A 170 14.52 -15.80 8.45
C GLU A 170 14.79 -16.60 9.73
N MET A 171 14.89 -15.92 10.88
CA MET A 171 15.06 -16.59 12.17
C MET A 171 13.85 -17.46 12.57
N ARG A 172 12.60 -17.03 12.27
CA ARG A 172 11.40 -17.86 12.49
C ARG A 172 11.46 -19.14 11.67
N ARG A 173 11.82 -19.04 10.39
CA ARG A 173 12.01 -20.20 9.51
C ARG A 173 13.10 -21.14 10.01
N TYR A 174 14.25 -20.59 10.40
CA TYR A 174 15.35 -21.37 10.93
C TYR A 174 14.95 -22.15 12.19
N ARG A 175 14.30 -21.48 13.14
CA ARG A 175 13.78 -22.13 14.37
C ARG A 175 12.76 -23.23 14.05
N LYS A 176 11.87 -23.01 13.08
CA LYS A 176 10.91 -24.03 12.65
C LYS A 176 11.61 -25.26 12.05
N LYS A 177 12.72 -25.05 11.34
CA LYS A 177 13.53 -26.14 10.76
C LYS A 177 14.30 -26.91 11.84
N VAL A 178 14.89 -26.22 12.81
CA VAL A 178 15.71 -26.85 13.87
C VAL A 178 14.87 -27.48 14.98
N GLY A 179 13.74 -26.86 15.34
CA GLY A 179 12.83 -27.35 16.38
C GLY A 179 11.88 -28.46 15.92
N ASN A 180 11.95 -28.87 14.66
CA ASN A 180 11.19 -29.99 14.10
C ASN A 180 12.20 -30.94 13.41
N PRO A 181 13.10 -31.60 14.16
CA PRO A 181 13.94 -32.64 13.60
C PRO A 181 13.04 -33.79 13.14
N GLU A 182 13.22 -34.22 11.89
CA GLU A 182 12.60 -35.46 11.37
C GLU A 182 12.94 -36.68 12.22
#